data_AF-A0AA44XWG1-F1
#
_entry.id   AF-A0AA44XWG1-F1
#
_cell.length_a   1.000
_cell.length_b   1.000
_cell.length_c   1.000
_cell.angle_alpha   90.00
_cell.angle_beta   90.00
_cell.angle_gamma   90.00
#
_symmetry.space_group_name_H-M   'P 1'
#
loop_
_entity.id
_entity.type
_entity.pdbx_description
1 polymer ?
#
loop_
_entity_poly.entity_id
_entity_poly.type
_entity_poly.pdbx_seq_one_letter_code
_entity_poly.pdbx_strand_id
1 'polypeptide(L)' 'MPNPDRADLIPAGFVVFSSDGSVQFGWLNPETNEFCAEADGRHIPNAVGAIPWVADHMH' A
#
# COMPACT_ATOMS: atom_id res chain seq x y z
N MET A 1 -16.59 17.56 -16.98
CA MET A 1 -15.16 17.23 -16.89
C MET A 1 -14.97 16.39 -15.64
N PRO A 2 -14.46 15.15 -15.69
CA PRO A 2 -14.08 14.45 -14.47
C PRO A 2 -12.90 15.17 -13.83
N ASN A 3 -12.90 15.26 -12.51
CA ASN A 3 -11.91 15.99 -11.71
C ASN A 3 -10.55 15.28 -11.85
N PRO A 4 -9.47 15.94 -12.31
CA PRO A 4 -8.16 15.30 -12.45
C PRO A 4 -7.54 14.89 -11.09
N ASP A 5 -8.05 15.45 -9.99
CA ASP A 5 -7.53 15.25 -8.63
C ASP A 5 -7.86 13.87 -8.01
N ARG A 6 -8.60 12.99 -8.71
CA ARG A 6 -9.06 11.71 -8.15
C ARG A 6 -8.35 10.48 -8.74
N ALA A 7 -7.41 10.67 -9.67
CA ALA A 7 -6.65 9.57 -10.28
C ALA A 7 -5.37 9.20 -9.49
N ASP A 8 -4.89 10.07 -8.61
CA ASP A 8 -3.53 9.95 -8.03
C ASP A 8 -3.49 9.68 -6.52
N LEU A 9 -4.64 9.58 -5.86
CA LEU A 9 -4.72 9.16 -4.46
C LEU A 9 -5.01 7.66 -4.40
N ILE A 10 -4.04 6.85 -4.81
CA ILE A 10 -3.96 5.49 -4.29
C ILE A 10 -3.74 5.68 -2.78
N PRO A 11 -4.62 5.19 -1.89
CA PRO A 11 -4.41 5.33 -0.46
C PRO A 11 -3.17 4.52 -0.07
N ALA A 12 -2.03 5.19 -0.07
CA ALA A 12 -0.80 4.84 0.61
C ALA A 12 -1.11 4.85 2.11
N GLY A 13 -0.77 3.76 2.79
CA GLY A 13 -1.12 3.58 4.20
C GLY A 13 -1.57 2.19 4.54
N PHE A 14 -0.99 1.15 3.93
CA PHE A 14 -1.05 -0.19 4.49
C PHE A 14 0.30 -0.56 5.09
N VAL A 15 0.28 -1.16 6.28
CA VAL A 15 1.39 -1.97 6.77
C VAL A 15 1.17 -3.38 6.23
N VAL A 16 2.02 -3.82 5.31
CA VAL A 16 1.95 -5.13 4.66
C VAL A 16 2.93 -6.08 5.35
N PHE A 17 2.44 -7.27 5.70
CA PHE A 17 3.21 -8.35 6.31
C PHE A 17 3.51 -9.42 5.26
N SER A 18 4.77 -9.81 5.16
CA SER A 18 5.20 -10.91 4.30
C SER A 18 5.49 -12.18 5.12
N SER A 19 5.37 -13.35 4.49
CA SER A 19 5.57 -14.65 5.15
C SER A 19 7.01 -14.90 5.62
N ASP A 20 7.97 -14.13 5.11
CA ASP A 20 9.37 -14.11 5.55
C ASP A 20 9.57 -13.34 6.86
N GLY A 21 8.50 -12.72 7.40
CA GLY A 21 8.54 -11.89 8.60
C GLY A 21 8.88 -10.43 8.34
N SER A 22 9.08 -10.04 7.08
CA SER A 22 9.33 -8.65 6.71
C SER A 22 8.03 -7.83 6.78
N VAL A 23 8.17 -6.55 7.14
CA VAL A 23 7.06 -5.59 7.22
C VAL A 23 7.44 -4.33 6.49
N GLN A 24 6.55 -3.86 5.62
CA GLN A 24 6.79 -2.68 4.77
C GLN A 24 5.52 -1.87 4.58
N PHE A 25 5.68 -0.57 4.30
CA PHE A 25 4.57 0.27 3.87
C PHE A 25 4.25 0.02 2.41
N GLY A 26 2.96 -0.03 2.10
CA GLY A 26 2.50 -0.30 0.76
C GLY A 26 1.05 0.11 0.53
N TRP A 27 0.57 -0.25 -0.64
CA TRP A 27 -0.80 -0.03 -1.11
C TRP A 27 -1.30 -1.28 -1.83
N LEU A 28 -2.62 -1.44 -1.86
CA LEU A 28 -3.28 -2.50 -2.62
C LEU A 28 -3.52 -2.00 -4.04
N ASN A 29 -2.98 -2.69 -5.04
CA ASN A 29 -3.31 -2.44 -6.43
C ASN A 29 -4.71 -2.97 -6.73
N PRO A 30 -5.71 -2.11 -7.06
CA PRO A 30 -7.06 -2.57 -7.32
C PRO A 30 -7.19 -3.36 -8.62
N GLU A 31 -6.25 -3.22 -9.56
CA GLU A 31 -6.30 -3.90 -10.86
C GLU A 31 -5.78 -5.34 -10.76
N THR A 32 -4.69 -5.56 -10.01
CA THR A 32 -4.08 -6.88 -9.84
C THR A 32 -4.44 -7.56 -8.51
N ASN A 33 -5.03 -6.81 -7.58
CA ASN A 33 -5.33 -7.23 -6.21
C ASN A 33 -4.06 -7.68 -5.45
N GLU A 34 -2.92 -7.09 -5.78
CA GLU A 34 -1.61 -7.36 -5.17
C GLU A 34 -1.15 -6.19 -4.30
N PHE A 35 -0.31 -6.48 -3.31
CA PHE A 35 0.31 -5.43 -2.49
C PHE A 35 1.59 -4.94 -3.16
N CYS A 36 1.72 -3.62 -3.29
CA CYS A 36 2.92 -2.97 -3.83
C CYS A 36 3.58 -2.11 -2.75
N ALA A 37 4.92 -2.11 -2.75
CA ALA A 37 5.73 -1.29 -1.87
C ALA A 37 5.56 0.18 -2.21
N GLU A 38 5.41 1.01 -1.18
CA GLU A 38 5.30 2.46 -1.35
C GLU A 38 6.63 3.07 -1.83
N ALA A 39 7.77 2.50 -1.40
CA ALA A 39 9.10 3.03 -1.70
C ALA A 39 9.44 3.02 -3.20
N ASP A 40 9.06 1.97 -3.92
CA ASP A 40 9.47 1.76 -5.31
C ASP A 40 8.36 1.22 -6.22
N GLY A 41 7.12 1.10 -5.72
CA GLY A 41 5.96 0.65 -6.49
C GLY A 41 6.01 -0.81 -6.91
N ARG A 42 7.02 -1.56 -6.46
CA ARG A 42 7.21 -2.97 -6.79
C ARG A 42 6.28 -3.85 -5.98
N HIS A 43 5.85 -4.95 -6.57
CA HIS A 43 5.10 -5.98 -5.87
C HIS A 43 5.85 -6.49 -4.63
N ILE A 44 5.13 -6.63 -3.50
CA ILE A 44 5.62 -7.23 -2.26
C ILE A 44 5.35 -8.73 -2.33
N PRO A 45 6.38 -9.57 -2.56
CA PRO A 45 6.19 -11.00 -2.65
C PRO A 45 5.76 -11.60 -1.31
N ASN A 46 4.95 -12.66 -1.40
CA ASN A 46 4.48 -13.45 -0.25
C ASN A 46 3.76 -12.62 0.82
N ALA A 47 3.08 -11.54 0.44
CA ALA A 47 2.23 -10.78 1.34
C ALA A 47 1.14 -11.71 1.92
N VAL A 48 1.12 -11.85 3.24
CA VAL A 48 0.15 -12.69 3.97
C VAL A 48 -1.01 -11.89 4.53
N GLY A 49 -0.86 -10.57 4.61
CA GLY A 49 -1.91 -9.67 5.06
C GLY A 49 -1.44 -8.23 5.11
N ALA A 50 -2.40 -7.32 5.26
CA ALA A 50 -2.13 -5.91 5.42
C ALA A 50 -3.15 -5.27 6.35
N ILE A 51 -2.73 -4.26 7.10
CA ILE A 51 -3.62 -3.45 7.93
C ILE A 51 -3.53 -1.99 7.49
N PRO A 52 -4.64 -1.24 7.47
CA PRO A 52 -4.59 0.19 7.24
C PRO A 52 -3.79 0.85 8.38
N TRP A 53 -2.77 1.59 8.01
CA TRP A 53 -2.00 2.44 8.89
C TRP A 53 -2.74 3.75 9.11
N VAL A 54 -3.10 4.02 10.35
CA VAL A 54 -3.69 5.28 10.77
C VAL A 54 -2.75 5.88 11.81
N ALA A 55 -1.91 6.82 11.39
CA ALA A 55 -1.13 7.62 12.31
C ALA A 55 -1.94 8.84 12.75
N ASP A 56 -2.10 8.98 14.07
CA ASP A 56 -2.71 10.18 14.66
C ASP A 56 -1.76 11.38 14.57
N HIS A 57 -0.44 11.15 14.45
CA HIS A 57 0.59 12.17 14.26
C HIS A 57 1.69 11.66 13.31
N MET A 58 2.04 12.48 12.31
CA MET A 58 3.29 12.38 11.54
C MET A 58 4.27 13.40 12.12
N HIS A 59 5.51 13.01 12.41
CA HIS A 59 6.57 13.91 12.90
C HIS A 59 7.50 14.31 11.77
#